data_AF-A0A1X0P2R8-F1
#
_entry.id   AF-A0A1X0P2R8-F1
#
_cell.length_a   1.000
_cell.length_b   1.000
_cell.length_c   1.000
_cell.angle_alpha   90.00
_cell.angle_beta   90.00
_cell.angle_gamma   90.00
#
_symmetry.space_group_name_H-M   'P 1'
#
loop_
_entity.id
_entity.type
_entity.pdbx_description
1 polymer ?
#
loop_
_entity_poly.entity_id
_entity_poly.type
_entity_poly.pdbx_seq_one_letter_code
_entity_poly.pdbx_strand_id
1 'polypeptide(L)'
;MRRSTLLCGGFTMKYKKGTGLWDEDHVNDYKSNRYLTARATMRWYYEMERQQTRNSLNARRSTQSHYNNNGLHHSGKGPFEREAERQGIQVEKYPLTTTTGITRVAEMVILRRLELEKKAEEEMGKQRNQLKEKYTTPTEWYDEKKGPLNPEFLRCMQSHYKVDITTLPDTPLIKAENK
;
A
#
# COMPACT_ATOMS: atom_id res chain seq x y z
N MET A 1 -40.45 2.58 -34.08
CA MET A 1 -40.09 3.33 -32.86
C MET A 1 -39.66 2.35 -31.77
N ARG A 2 -38.35 2.23 -31.46
CA ARG A 2 -37.88 1.42 -30.33
C ARG A 2 -38.20 2.17 -29.04
N ARG A 3 -39.04 1.59 -28.19
CA ARG A 3 -39.32 2.09 -26.84
C ARG A 3 -38.01 2.03 -26.04
N SER A 4 -37.40 3.19 -25.77
CA SER A 4 -36.33 3.29 -24.80
C SER A 4 -36.92 3.07 -23.42
N THR A 5 -36.57 1.96 -22.77
CA THR A 5 -36.77 1.81 -21.34
C THR A 5 -35.98 2.93 -20.65
N LEU A 6 -36.70 3.90 -20.09
CA LEU A 6 -36.13 4.89 -19.17
C LEU A 6 -35.49 4.10 -18.03
N LEU A 7 -34.15 4.03 -18.01
CA LEU A 7 -33.41 3.47 -16.89
C LEU A 7 -33.69 4.35 -15.68
N CYS A 8 -34.42 3.83 -14.69
CA CYS A 8 -34.63 4.45 -13.39
C CYS A 8 -33.31 4.57 -12.63
N GLY A 9 -32.51 5.58 -12.94
CA GLY A 9 -31.36 5.99 -12.13
C GLY A 9 -31.83 6.90 -11.00
N GLY A 10 -31.57 6.52 -9.75
CA GLY A 10 -31.81 7.36 -8.57
C GLY A 10 -30.56 8.04 -8.05
N PHE A 11 -30.70 8.78 -6.94
CA PHE A 11 -29.56 9.33 -6.22
C PHE A 11 -28.66 8.20 -5.70
N THR A 12 -27.39 8.25 -6.08
CA THR A 12 -26.32 7.44 -5.52
C THR A 12 -25.12 8.37 -5.29
N MET A 13 -24.36 8.12 -4.23
CA MET A 13 -23.30 9.03 -3.77
C MET A 13 -22.04 8.94 -4.66
N LYS A 14 -22.15 9.34 -5.93
CA LYS A 14 -21.04 9.32 -6.91
C LYS A 14 -19.82 10.09 -6.42
N TYR A 15 -20.03 11.17 -5.65
CA TYR A 15 -18.96 11.98 -5.09
C TYR A 15 -18.15 11.30 -3.98
N LYS A 16 -18.65 10.21 -3.37
CA LYS A 16 -17.88 9.35 -2.46
C LYS A 16 -17.29 8.13 -3.14
N LYS A 17 -17.67 7.86 -4.39
CA LYS A 17 -17.19 6.68 -5.10
C LYS A 17 -15.78 6.93 -5.62
N GLY A 18 -14.83 6.07 -5.28
CA GLY A 18 -13.42 6.22 -5.67
C GLY A 18 -12.66 7.29 -4.88
N THR A 19 -13.17 7.69 -3.71
CA THR A 19 -12.46 8.58 -2.76
C THR A 19 -11.77 7.82 -1.63
N GLY A 20 -11.89 6.50 -1.60
CA GLY A 20 -11.19 5.66 -0.63
C GLY A 20 -9.70 5.57 -0.95
N LEU A 21 -8.95 4.91 -0.06
CA LEU A 21 -7.52 4.68 -0.28
C LEU A 21 -7.29 3.54 -1.29
N TRP A 22 -8.24 2.61 -1.35
CA TRP A 22 -8.16 1.39 -2.17
C TRP A 22 -9.41 1.19 -3.04
N ASP A 23 -9.35 0.25 -3.98
CA ASP A 23 -10.39 0.01 -4.98
C ASP A 23 -11.66 -0.65 -4.39
N GLU A 24 -11.53 -1.37 -3.28
CA GLU A 24 -12.63 -2.01 -2.54
C GLU A 24 -13.47 -1.02 -1.72
N ASP A 25 -12.95 0.18 -1.45
CA ASP A 25 -13.61 1.17 -0.60
C ASP A 25 -14.82 1.79 -1.31
N HIS A 26 -15.88 2.04 -0.54
CA HIS A 26 -17.14 2.64 -1.03
C HIS A 26 -17.80 1.87 -2.19
N VAL A 27 -17.54 0.57 -2.29
CA VAL A 27 -18.25 -0.38 -3.14
C VAL A 27 -19.33 -1.08 -2.32
N ASN A 28 -20.55 -1.17 -2.86
CA ASN A 28 -21.62 -1.95 -2.22
C ASN A 28 -21.44 -3.45 -2.55
N ASP A 29 -20.46 -4.09 -1.90
CA ASP A 29 -20.22 -5.53 -1.99
C ASP A 29 -20.96 -6.29 -0.88
N TYR A 30 -22.15 -6.77 -1.21
CA TYR A 30 -23.01 -7.53 -0.30
C TYR A 30 -23.03 -9.04 -0.62
N LYS A 31 -22.17 -9.52 -1.53
CA LYS A 31 -22.17 -10.90 -2.03
C LYS A 31 -20.95 -11.72 -1.60
N SER A 32 -20.18 -11.20 -0.65
CA SER A 32 -19.01 -11.89 -0.10
C SER A 32 -19.38 -12.90 1.00
N ASN A 33 -18.44 -13.80 1.30
CA ASN A 33 -18.54 -14.80 2.37
C ASN A 33 -17.57 -14.46 3.50
N ARG A 34 -17.85 -14.93 4.72
CA ARG A 34 -16.97 -14.73 5.90
C ARG A 34 -15.57 -15.33 5.72
N TYR A 35 -15.48 -16.48 5.03
CA TYR A 35 -14.22 -17.12 4.71
C TYR A 35 -14.07 -17.22 3.20
N LEU A 36 -12.93 -16.77 2.69
CA LEU A 36 -12.56 -16.83 1.29
C LEU A 36 -11.32 -17.72 1.15
N THR A 37 -11.40 -18.72 0.28
CA THR A 37 -10.23 -19.51 -0.14
C THR A 37 -9.29 -18.63 -0.97
N ALA A 38 -8.03 -19.05 -1.15
CA ALA A 38 -7.07 -18.31 -1.96
C ALA A 38 -7.62 -17.89 -3.34
N ARG A 39 -8.31 -18.81 -4.04
CA ARG A 39 -8.94 -18.52 -5.34
C ARG A 39 -10.08 -17.50 -5.23
N ALA A 40 -10.89 -17.60 -4.19
CA ALA A 40 -11.99 -16.67 -3.96
C ALA A 40 -11.47 -15.26 -3.62
N THR A 41 -10.42 -15.16 -2.79
CA THR A 41 -9.77 -13.88 -2.45
C THR A 41 -9.12 -13.25 -3.68
N MET A 42 -8.38 -14.02 -4.49
CA MET A 42 -7.82 -13.51 -5.76
C MET A 42 -8.91 -12.97 -6.69
N ARG A 43 -10.02 -13.71 -6.80
CA ARG A 43 -11.15 -13.28 -7.61
C ARG A 43 -11.78 -12.00 -7.08
N TRP A 44 -11.90 -11.87 -5.76
CA TRP A 44 -12.43 -10.66 -5.13
C TRP A 44 -11.57 -9.43 -5.45
N TYR A 45 -10.24 -9.51 -5.31
CA TYR A 45 -9.33 -8.43 -5.72
C TYR A 45 -9.47 -8.08 -7.20
N TYR A 46 -9.52 -9.10 -8.07
CA TYR A 46 -9.76 -8.90 -9.50
C TYR A 46 -11.10 -8.22 -9.78
N GLU A 47 -12.17 -8.58 -9.07
CA GLU A 47 -13.49 -7.99 -9.26
C GLU A 47 -13.52 -6.51 -8.86
N MET A 48 -12.82 -6.13 -7.77
CA MET A 48 -12.67 -4.72 -7.35
C MET A 48 -11.89 -3.88 -8.38
N GLU A 49 -10.70 -4.34 -8.77
CA GLU A 49 -9.86 -3.67 -9.78
C GLU A 49 -10.62 -3.54 -11.12
N ARG A 50 -11.27 -4.63 -11.56
CA ARG A 50 -12.06 -4.65 -12.79
C ARG A 50 -13.23 -3.68 -12.72
N GLN A 51 -13.92 -3.60 -11.59
CA GLN A 51 -15.06 -2.71 -11.42
C GLN A 51 -14.62 -1.25 -11.53
N GLN A 52 -13.54 -0.86 -10.85
CA GLN A 52 -13.00 0.49 -10.91
C GLN A 52 -12.51 0.84 -12.32
N THR A 53 -11.73 -0.04 -12.93
CA THR A 53 -11.18 0.14 -14.28
C THR A 53 -12.28 0.26 -15.33
N ARG A 54 -13.29 -0.63 -15.31
CA ARG A 54 -14.41 -0.57 -16.26
C ARG A 54 -15.23 0.70 -16.12
N ASN A 55 -15.49 1.16 -14.90
CA ASN A 55 -16.23 2.40 -14.68
C ASN A 55 -15.48 3.59 -15.30
N SER A 56 -14.18 3.70 -15.02
CA SER A 56 -13.32 4.75 -15.55
C SER A 56 -13.20 4.70 -17.08
N LEU A 57 -12.97 3.53 -17.67
CA LEU A 57 -12.84 3.39 -19.12
C LEU A 57 -14.16 3.65 -19.86
N ASN A 58 -15.29 3.17 -19.33
CA ASN A 58 -16.58 3.42 -19.95
C ASN A 58 -16.94 4.91 -19.91
N ALA A 59 -16.67 5.59 -18.78
CA ALA A 59 -16.87 7.03 -18.65
C ALA A 59 -15.99 7.80 -19.66
N ARG A 60 -14.69 7.51 -19.69
CA ARG A 60 -13.74 8.13 -20.64
C ARG A 60 -14.18 7.95 -22.09
N ARG A 61 -14.47 6.70 -22.49
CA ARG A 61 -14.93 6.38 -23.84
C ARG A 61 -16.21 7.14 -24.19
N SER A 62 -17.21 7.11 -23.31
CA SER A 62 -18.50 7.77 -23.55
C SER A 62 -18.33 9.28 -23.74
N THR A 63 -17.53 9.93 -22.90
CA THR A 63 -17.28 11.37 -22.98
C THR A 63 -16.50 11.73 -24.24
N GLN A 64 -15.44 11.00 -24.58
CA GLN A 64 -14.65 11.22 -25.79
C GLN A 64 -15.48 11.06 -27.06
N SER A 65 -16.29 10.00 -27.14
CA SER A 65 -17.21 9.79 -28.27
C SER A 65 -18.24 10.91 -28.38
N HIS A 66 -18.80 11.37 -27.26
CA HIS A 66 -19.74 12.48 -27.24
C HIS A 66 -19.11 13.78 -27.77
N TYR A 67 -17.92 14.14 -27.30
CA TYR A 67 -17.22 15.34 -27.78
C TYR A 67 -16.86 15.27 -29.26
N ASN A 68 -16.36 14.12 -29.72
CA ASN A 68 -16.06 13.93 -31.12
C ASN A 68 -17.30 14.06 -32.01
N ASN A 69 -18.44 13.49 -31.58
CA ASN A 69 -19.69 13.61 -32.31
C ASN A 69 -20.21 15.06 -32.36
N ASN A 70 -19.87 15.89 -31.37
CA ASN A 70 -20.18 17.31 -31.34
C ASN A 70 -19.13 18.18 -32.06
N GLY A 71 -18.11 17.59 -32.70
CA GLY A 71 -17.07 18.33 -33.42
C GLY A 71 -15.99 18.98 -32.55
N LEU A 72 -15.91 18.60 -31.27
CA LEU A 72 -14.87 19.05 -30.34
C LEU A 72 -13.70 18.06 -30.29
N HIS A 73 -12.58 18.46 -29.67
CA HIS A 73 -11.49 17.51 -29.40
C HIS A 73 -11.92 16.45 -28.38
N HIS A 74 -11.20 15.32 -28.29
CA HIS A 74 -11.53 14.23 -27.36
C HIS A 74 -11.52 14.65 -25.88
N SER A 75 -10.83 15.75 -25.54
CA SER A 75 -10.82 16.36 -24.21
C SER A 75 -11.92 17.41 -24.00
N GLY A 76 -12.71 17.71 -25.02
CA GLY A 76 -13.75 18.75 -25.00
C GLY A 76 -13.27 20.15 -25.39
N LYS A 77 -11.97 20.32 -25.67
CA LYS A 77 -11.40 21.61 -26.13
C LYS A 77 -11.92 21.99 -27.51
N GLY A 78 -12.25 23.27 -27.68
CA GLY A 78 -12.73 23.86 -28.91
C GLY A 78 -11.63 24.61 -29.69
N PRO A 79 -12.03 25.39 -30.70
CA PRO A 79 -11.09 26.15 -31.54
C PRO A 79 -10.31 27.22 -30.77
N PHE A 80 -10.93 27.87 -29.78
CA PHE A 80 -10.28 28.91 -28.99
C PHE A 80 -9.14 28.35 -28.15
N GLU A 81 -9.38 27.25 -27.44
CA GLU A 81 -8.36 26.60 -26.61
C GLU A 81 -7.21 26.08 -27.47
N ARG A 82 -7.52 25.52 -28.65
CA ARG A 82 -6.50 25.06 -29.60
C ARG A 82 -5.64 26.21 -30.12
N GLU A 83 -6.24 27.37 -30.38
CA GLU A 83 -5.51 28.56 -30.81
C GLU A 83 -4.65 29.13 -29.68
N ALA A 84 -5.18 29.21 -28.45
CA ALA A 84 -4.40 29.60 -27.29
C ALA A 84 -3.18 28.68 -27.07
N GLU A 85 -3.35 27.37 -27.20
CA GLU A 85 -2.24 26.39 -27.16
C GLU A 85 -1.24 26.61 -28.30
N ARG A 86 -1.71 26.92 -29.51
CA ARG A 86 -0.85 27.25 -30.65
C ARG A 86 0.02 28.48 -30.38
N GLN A 87 -0.51 29.45 -29.64
CA GLN A 87 0.21 30.65 -29.18
C GLN A 87 1.11 30.38 -27.96
N GLY A 88 1.13 29.15 -27.44
CA GLY A 88 1.88 28.81 -26.22
C GLY A 88 1.27 29.36 -24.93
N ILE A 89 0.00 29.80 -24.97
CA ILE A 89 -0.71 30.34 -23.82
C ILE A 89 -1.28 29.18 -23.00
N GLN A 90 -1.08 29.23 -21.68
CA GLN A 90 -1.69 28.28 -20.77
C GLN A 90 -3.21 28.48 -20.70
N VAL A 91 -3.95 27.45 -21.13
CA VAL A 91 -5.43 27.50 -21.18
C VAL A 91 -6.05 27.32 -19.80
N GLU A 92 -5.60 26.32 -19.05
CA GLU A 92 -6.19 25.99 -17.74
C GLU A 92 -5.65 26.91 -16.65
N LYS A 93 -6.55 27.42 -15.81
CA LYS A 93 -6.18 28.25 -14.64
C LYS A 93 -5.26 27.52 -13.65
N TYR A 94 -5.50 26.21 -13.44
CA TYR A 94 -4.74 25.38 -12.51
C TYR A 94 -4.24 24.11 -13.22
N PRO A 95 -2.97 24.05 -13.66
CA PRO A 95 -2.43 22.90 -14.34
C PRO A 95 -2.10 21.81 -13.31
N LEU A 96 -2.96 20.81 -13.20
CA LEU A 96 -2.79 19.73 -12.23
C LEU A 96 -1.59 18.83 -12.59
N THR A 97 -1.01 18.18 -11.58
CA THR A 97 0.12 17.27 -11.76
C THR A 97 -0.25 16.13 -12.72
N THR A 98 0.58 15.90 -13.73
CA THR A 98 0.39 14.84 -14.72
C THR A 98 0.81 13.47 -14.18
N THR A 99 0.48 12.40 -14.91
CA THR A 99 0.91 11.04 -14.58
C THR A 99 2.44 10.93 -14.45
N THR A 100 3.21 11.57 -15.33
CA THR A 100 4.68 11.63 -15.25
C THR A 100 5.16 12.32 -13.99
N GLY A 101 4.49 13.38 -13.54
CA GLY A 101 4.82 14.06 -12.29
C GLY A 101 4.61 13.14 -11.09
N ILE A 102 3.48 12.45 -11.03
CA ILE A 102 3.14 11.52 -9.94
C ILE A 102 4.14 10.35 -9.90
N THR A 103 4.42 9.71 -11.04
CA THR A 103 5.36 8.58 -11.09
C THR A 103 6.78 9.00 -10.72
N ARG A 104 7.23 10.17 -11.17
CA ARG A 104 8.57 10.69 -10.84
C ARG A 104 8.72 10.99 -9.35
N VAL A 105 7.68 11.56 -8.72
CA VAL A 105 7.68 11.80 -7.27
C VAL A 105 7.74 10.48 -6.51
N ALA A 106 6.92 9.49 -6.89
CA ALA A 106 6.92 8.17 -6.26
C ALA A 106 8.28 7.47 -6.39
N GLU A 107 8.86 7.46 -7.59
CA GLU A 107 10.18 6.89 -7.87
C GLU A 107 11.27 7.53 -7.00
N MET A 108 11.34 8.86 -6.97
CA MET A 108 12.30 9.60 -6.15
C MET A 108 12.17 9.26 -4.66
N VAL A 109 10.93 9.15 -4.15
CA VAL A 109 10.69 8.77 -2.76
C VAL A 109 11.19 7.36 -2.48
N ILE A 110 10.89 6.39 -3.36
CA ILE A 110 11.34 5.00 -3.21
C ILE A 110 12.86 4.91 -3.23
N LEU A 111 13.53 5.56 -4.19
CA LEU A 111 14.99 5.57 -4.29
C LEU A 111 15.63 6.16 -3.03
N ARG A 112 15.06 7.24 -2.49
CA ARG A 112 15.53 7.82 -1.23
C ARG A 112 15.31 6.86 -0.05
N ARG A 113 14.21 6.12 -0.01
CA ARG A 113 13.95 5.12 1.05
C ARG A 113 14.97 3.99 1.00
N LEU A 114 15.28 3.47 -0.18
CA LEU A 114 16.30 2.44 -0.36
C LEU A 114 17.67 2.91 0.12
N GLU A 115 18.05 4.15 -0.17
CA GLU A 115 19.33 4.71 0.31
C GLU A 115 19.36 4.86 1.83
N LEU A 116 18.24 5.24 2.44
CA LEU A 116 18.13 5.32 3.90
C LEU A 116 18.16 3.93 4.54
N GLU A 117 17.54 2.93 3.92
CA GLU A 117 17.54 1.55 4.40
C GLU A 117 18.96 0.96 4.39
N LYS A 118 19.74 1.21 3.33
CA LYS A 118 21.16 0.79 3.27
C LYS A 118 21.98 1.42 4.39
N LYS A 119 21.86 2.74 4.58
CA LYS A 119 22.58 3.45 5.67
C LYS A 119 22.15 2.95 7.04
N ALA A 120 20.84 2.71 7.23
CA ALA A 120 20.32 2.17 8.46
C ALA A 120 20.83 0.75 8.71
N GLU A 121 20.90 -0.10 7.69
CA GLU A 121 21.43 -1.47 7.79
C GLU A 121 22.90 -1.46 8.23
N GLU A 122 23.74 -0.64 7.59
CA GLU A 122 25.16 -0.51 7.96
C GLU A 122 25.34 -0.05 9.41
N GLU A 123 24.65 1.01 9.82
CA GLU A 123 24.77 1.55 11.18
C GLU A 123 24.20 0.60 12.23
N MET A 124 23.04 -0.01 11.97
CA MET A 124 22.46 -1.01 12.87
C MET A 124 23.33 -2.27 12.95
N GLY A 125 24.01 -2.64 11.86
CA GLY A 125 24.99 -3.71 11.83
C GLY A 125 26.18 -3.43 12.76
N LYS A 126 26.76 -2.22 12.66
CA LYS A 126 27.85 -1.77 13.54
C LYS A 126 27.42 -1.78 15.01
N GLN A 127 26.28 -1.18 15.32
CA GLN A 127 25.75 -1.12 16.70
C GLN A 127 25.47 -2.53 17.24
N ARG A 128 24.88 -3.42 16.44
CA ARG A 128 24.61 -4.80 16.85
C ARG A 128 25.90 -5.55 17.15
N ASN A 129 26.93 -5.40 16.33
CA ASN A 129 28.22 -6.06 16.55
C ASN A 129 28.89 -5.54 17.83
N GLN A 130 28.90 -4.22 18.04
CA GLN A 130 29.40 -3.62 19.29
C GLN A 130 28.67 -4.16 20.52
N LEU A 131 27.34 -4.32 20.45
CA LEU A 131 26.56 -4.88 21.55
C LEU A 131 26.84 -6.36 21.78
N LYS A 132 27.03 -7.16 20.71
CA LYS A 132 27.41 -8.58 20.82
C LYS A 132 28.80 -8.76 21.45
N GLU A 133 29.74 -7.88 21.12
CA GLU A 133 31.08 -7.88 21.72
C GLU A 133 31.04 -7.48 23.20
N LYS A 134 30.22 -6.48 23.55
CA LYS A 134 30.05 -5.99 24.92
C LYS A 134 29.32 -6.98 25.82
N TYR A 135 28.28 -7.64 25.31
CA TYR A 135 27.43 -8.56 26.06
C TYR A 135 27.48 -9.96 25.44
N THR A 136 28.46 -10.76 25.89
CA THR A 136 28.67 -12.14 25.40
C THR A 136 27.67 -13.14 25.97
N THR A 137 27.06 -12.81 27.11
CA THR A 137 26.03 -13.60 27.80
C THR A 137 24.71 -12.84 27.87
N PRO A 138 23.56 -13.54 27.97
CA PRO A 138 22.26 -12.90 28.15
C PRO A 138 22.20 -12.07 29.43
N THR A 139 21.51 -10.94 29.36
CA THR A 139 21.31 -10.03 30.51
C THR A 139 20.17 -10.53 31.41
N GLU A 140 19.54 -9.65 32.19
CA GLU A 140 18.46 -9.97 33.14
C GLU A 140 17.21 -10.55 32.48
N TRP A 141 17.04 -10.41 31.16
CA TRP A 141 15.87 -10.95 30.46
C TRP A 141 15.87 -12.49 30.42
N TYR A 142 17.03 -13.13 30.58
CA TYR A 142 17.18 -14.59 30.63
C TYR A 142 17.04 -15.08 32.09
N ASP A 143 15.85 -14.89 32.64
CA ASP A 143 15.45 -15.25 34.00
C ASP A 143 14.00 -15.75 34.01
N GLU A 144 13.75 -16.88 34.69
CA GLU A 144 12.45 -17.56 34.72
C GLU A 144 11.60 -17.24 35.95
N LYS A 145 12.00 -16.25 36.76
CA LYS A 145 11.29 -15.85 37.99
C LYS A 145 9.80 -15.52 37.78
N LYS A 146 9.44 -15.00 36.60
CA LYS A 146 8.05 -14.60 36.26
C LYS A 146 7.32 -15.59 35.35
N GLY A 147 7.98 -16.67 34.94
CA GLY A 147 7.44 -17.64 33.99
C GLY A 147 8.53 -18.26 33.12
N PRO A 148 8.24 -19.38 32.44
CA PRO A 148 9.22 -20.09 31.62
C PRO A 148 9.61 -19.28 30.38
N LEU A 149 10.85 -19.45 29.92
CA LEU A 149 11.30 -18.88 28.65
C LEU A 149 10.68 -19.65 27.46
N ASN A 150 10.56 -18.99 26.31
CA ASN A 150 10.07 -19.60 25.08
C ASN A 150 11.22 -20.24 24.28
N PRO A 151 11.27 -21.58 24.13
CA PRO A 151 12.35 -22.26 23.41
C PRO A 151 12.51 -21.81 21.95
N GLU A 152 11.41 -21.50 21.25
CA GLU A 152 11.47 -21.05 19.86
C GLU A 152 12.12 -19.67 19.74
N PHE A 153 11.87 -18.79 20.71
CA PHE A 153 12.54 -17.49 20.76
C PHE A 153 14.04 -17.64 21.08
N LEU A 154 14.40 -18.54 21.99
CA LEU A 154 15.80 -18.83 22.33
C LEU A 154 16.58 -19.36 21.12
N ARG A 155 15.96 -20.20 20.27
CA ARG A 155 16.56 -20.65 19.00
C ARG A 155 16.90 -19.48 18.07
N CYS A 156 16.01 -18.49 17.94
CA CYS A 156 16.29 -17.29 17.14
C CYS A 156 17.42 -16.45 17.76
N MET A 157 17.42 -16.33 19.09
CA MET A 157 18.39 -15.51 19.83
C MET A 157 19.77 -16.16 19.96
N GLN A 158 19.91 -17.48 19.73
CA GLN A 158 21.18 -18.21 19.87
C GLN A 158 22.32 -17.57 19.06
N SER A 159 22.03 -17.07 17.85
CA SER A 159 23.03 -16.40 17.00
C SER A 159 23.60 -15.09 17.56
N HIS A 160 23.00 -14.56 18.64
CA HIS A 160 23.43 -13.33 19.30
C HIS A 160 24.42 -13.56 20.44
N TYR A 161 24.52 -14.79 20.96
CA TYR A 161 25.36 -15.11 22.12
C TYR A 161 26.36 -16.21 21.79
N LYS A 162 27.48 -16.25 22.51
CA LYS A 162 28.50 -17.30 22.33
C LYS A 162 28.19 -18.57 23.13
N VAL A 163 27.50 -18.40 24.26
CA VAL A 163 27.06 -19.50 25.12
C VAL A 163 25.80 -20.15 24.53
N ASP A 164 25.63 -21.44 24.76
CA ASP A 164 24.36 -22.11 24.44
C ASP A 164 23.29 -21.62 25.40
N ILE A 165 22.25 -21.02 24.84
CA ILE A 165 21.07 -20.51 25.56
C ILE A 165 19.82 -21.31 25.22
N THR A 166 19.93 -22.34 24.37
CA THR A 166 18.78 -23.14 23.95
C THR A 166 18.52 -24.33 24.86
N THR A 167 19.56 -24.81 25.55
CA THR A 167 19.47 -25.91 26.51
C THR A 167 19.04 -25.39 27.88
N LEU A 168 17.74 -25.48 28.16
CA LEU A 168 17.16 -25.15 29.47
C LEU A 168 17.10 -26.40 30.36
N PRO A 169 17.41 -26.27 31.66
CA PRO A 169 17.16 -27.34 32.63
C PRO A 169 15.66 -27.50 32.92
N ASP A 170 15.27 -28.67 33.43
CA ASP A 170 13.87 -28.92 33.84
C ASP A 170 13.43 -28.06 35.05
N THR A 171 14.40 -27.56 35.83
CA THR A 171 14.17 -26.66 36.96
C THR A 171 14.25 -25.20 36.53
N PRO A 172 13.40 -24.30 37.06
CA PRO A 172 13.35 -22.91 36.62
C PRO A 172 14.68 -22.20 36.86
N LEU A 173 15.24 -21.60 35.81
CA LEU A 173 16.50 -20.86 35.88
C LEU A 173 16.27 -19.50 36.52
N ILE A 174 16.66 -19.35 37.79
CA ILE A 174 16.57 -18.08 38.52
C ILE A 174 17.97 -17.50 38.68
N LYS A 175 18.22 -16.31 38.09
CA LYS A 175 19.47 -15.60 38.37
C LYS A 175 19.48 -15.10 39.81
N ALA A 176 20.55 -15.37 40.55
CA ALA A 176 20.72 -14.85 41.90
C ALA A 176 20.79 -13.30 41.86
N GLU A 177 20.06 -12.65 42.77
CA GLU A 177 20.15 -11.19 42.96
C GLU A 177 21.57 -10.85 43.43
N ASN A 178 22.39 -10.28 42.54
CA ASN A 178 23.66 -9.69 42.93
C ASN A 178 23.34 -8.57 43.93
N LYS A 179 23.65 -8.79 45.22
CA LYS A 179 23.69 -7.75 46.25
C LYS A 179 24.93 -6.88 46.09
#